data_AF-A0A7X9J6U1-F1
#
_entry.id   AF-A0A7X9J6U1-F1
#
_cell.length_a   1.000
_cell.length_b   1.000
_cell.length_c   1.000
_cell.angle_alpha   90.00
_cell.angle_beta   90.00
_cell.angle_gamma   90.00
#
_symmetry.space_group_name_H-M   'P 1'
#
loop_
_entity.id
_entity.type
_entity.pdbx_description
1 polymer ?
#
loop_
_entity_poly.entity_id
_entity_poly.type
_entity_poly.pdbx_seq_one_letter_code
_entity_poly.pdbx_strand_id
1 'polypeptide(L)'
;MKKWTRATISVLLALSVILITTTVVFARLDPNPIVWQDPEGTTDSALVPYSAEVVDTWQLPAGIETTDKQLTIPVGFPADQIQFGGKALKVGDLAEGKIITICFDFPVYRYDWSGSVYMWNGSEWVKQITTITSTDGSTQACAKVSANGYYALLIQFWGTPEPVATLPPV
;
A
#
# COMPACT_ATOMS: atom_id res chain seq x y z
N MET A 1 5.57 59.95 26.04
CA MET A 1 5.63 58.65 26.75
C MET A 1 4.38 57.77 26.59
N LYS A 2 3.14 58.30 26.66
CA LYS A 2 1.86 57.52 26.62
C LYS A 2 1.55 56.78 25.29
N LYS A 3 2.07 57.24 24.15
CA LYS A 3 1.86 56.59 22.84
C LYS A 3 2.81 55.40 22.59
N TRP A 4 4.00 55.46 23.16
CA TRP A 4 5.03 54.42 23.02
C TRP A 4 4.71 53.18 23.85
N THR A 5 4.18 53.37 25.07
CA THR A 5 3.74 52.25 25.92
C THR A 5 2.53 51.50 25.36
N ARG A 6 1.66 52.16 24.58
CA ARG A 6 0.52 51.50 23.92
C ARG A 6 0.95 50.65 22.72
N ALA A 7 1.97 51.10 21.98
CA ALA A 7 2.52 50.36 20.85
C ALA A 7 3.24 49.10 21.31
N THR A 8 4.05 49.17 22.38
CA THR A 8 4.76 48.00 22.90
C THR A 8 3.83 46.95 23.47
N ILE A 9 2.78 47.35 24.19
CA ILE A 9 1.77 46.42 24.73
C ILE A 9 1.03 45.70 23.59
N SER A 10 0.68 46.42 22.50
CA SER A 10 -0.03 45.81 21.36
C SER A 10 0.83 44.80 20.60
N VAL A 11 2.13 45.09 20.45
CA VAL A 11 3.08 44.16 19.81
C VAL A 11 3.29 42.91 20.68
N LEU A 12 3.42 43.07 22.00
CA LEU A 12 3.55 41.95 22.93
C LEU A 12 2.30 41.06 22.95
N LEU A 13 1.11 41.67 22.87
CA LEU A 13 -0.14 40.92 22.79
C LEU A 13 -0.28 40.16 21.47
N ALA A 14 0.10 40.78 20.34
CA ALA A 14 0.11 40.12 19.05
C ALA A 14 1.12 38.97 19.00
N LEU A 15 2.33 39.15 19.55
CA LEU A 15 3.31 38.08 19.66
C LEU A 15 2.82 36.93 20.55
N SER A 16 2.14 37.21 21.67
CA SER A 16 1.65 36.14 22.55
C SER A 16 0.56 35.32 21.85
N VAL A 17 -0.35 35.95 21.10
CA VAL A 17 -1.37 35.24 20.31
C VAL A 17 -0.74 34.36 19.23
N ILE A 18 0.31 34.85 18.55
CA ILE A 18 1.05 34.06 17.55
C ILE A 18 1.76 32.87 18.22
N LEU A 19 2.41 33.05 19.36
CA LEU A 19 3.08 31.94 20.07
C LEU A 19 2.11 30.90 20.64
N ILE A 20 0.89 31.28 21.02
CA ILE A 20 -0.12 30.32 21.55
C ILE A 20 -0.73 29.48 20.40
N THR A 21 -0.77 30.01 19.17
CA THR A 21 -1.39 29.33 18.02
C THR A 21 -0.45 28.40 17.27
N THR A 22 0.87 28.50 17.49
CA THR A 22 1.85 27.57 16.91
C THR A 22 2.10 26.38 17.83
N THR A 23 1.08 25.60 18.15
CA THR A 23 1.35 24.23 18.61
C THR A 23 1.85 23.44 17.40
N VAL A 24 3.16 23.24 17.33
CA VAL A 24 3.77 22.28 16.41
C VAL A 24 3.25 20.89 16.79
N VAL A 25 2.29 20.38 16.02
CA VAL A 25 1.88 18.98 16.07
C VAL A 25 2.98 18.21 15.35
N PHE A 26 3.94 17.71 16.10
CA PHE A 26 4.85 16.70 15.58
C PHE A 26 4.03 15.42 15.37
N ALA A 27 4.08 14.86 14.16
CA ALA A 27 3.61 13.50 13.95
C ALA A 27 4.37 12.60 14.93
N ARG A 28 3.65 11.96 15.85
CA ARG A 28 4.25 10.92 16.70
C ARG A 28 4.64 9.77 15.78
N LEU A 29 5.92 9.39 15.80
CA LEU A 29 6.34 8.10 15.25
C LEU A 29 5.52 7.01 15.96
N ASP A 30 4.83 6.18 15.17
CA ASP A 30 4.18 5.00 15.71
C ASP A 30 5.25 4.13 16.38
N PRO A 31 5.13 3.80 17.68
CA PRO A 31 6.11 2.95 18.34
C PRO A 31 6.25 1.56 17.72
N ASN A 32 5.26 1.11 16.93
CA ASN A 32 5.28 -0.15 16.19
C ASN A 32 4.86 0.07 14.73
N PRO A 33 5.76 0.57 13.86
CA PRO A 33 5.42 0.77 12.46
C PRO A 33 5.05 -0.56 11.79
N ILE A 34 4.05 -0.53 10.92
CA ILE A 34 3.73 -1.67 10.05
C ILE A 34 4.89 -1.82 9.05
N VAL A 35 5.59 -2.95 9.12
CA VAL A 35 6.71 -3.27 8.24
C VAL A 35 6.26 -4.33 7.25
N TRP A 36 6.31 -3.99 5.96
CA TRP A 36 6.09 -4.93 4.87
C TRP A 36 7.37 -5.71 4.59
N GLN A 37 7.30 -7.04 4.64
CA GLN A 37 8.40 -7.90 4.20
C GLN A 37 8.42 -8.04 2.66
N ASP A 38 9.59 -8.37 2.14
CA ASP A 38 9.76 -8.63 0.71
C ASP A 38 8.97 -9.90 0.30
N PRO A 39 8.36 -9.92 -0.90
CA PRO A 39 7.68 -11.11 -1.39
C PRO A 39 8.66 -12.23 -1.72
N GLU A 40 8.19 -13.47 -1.64
CA GLU A 40 9.00 -14.65 -1.88
C GLU A 40 8.33 -15.63 -2.84
N GLY A 41 9.15 -16.37 -3.58
CA GLY A 41 8.75 -17.53 -4.35
C GLY A 41 9.22 -18.81 -3.66
N THR A 42 8.43 -19.86 -3.72
CA THR A 42 8.77 -21.20 -3.24
C THR A 42 8.27 -22.26 -4.20
N THR A 43 8.92 -23.42 -4.21
CA THR A 43 8.51 -24.55 -5.04
C THR A 43 8.34 -25.78 -4.15
N ASP A 44 7.37 -26.63 -4.48
CA ASP A 44 7.18 -27.92 -3.80
C ASP A 44 8.32 -28.91 -4.13
N SER A 45 9.17 -28.57 -5.11
CA SER A 45 10.32 -29.36 -5.53
C SER A 45 11.49 -28.46 -5.92
N ALA A 46 12.64 -28.65 -5.25
CA ALA A 46 13.89 -27.98 -5.56
C ALA A 46 14.39 -28.20 -7.01
N LEU A 47 13.75 -29.10 -7.77
CA LEU A 47 14.06 -29.38 -9.17
C LEU A 47 13.30 -28.50 -10.17
N VAL A 48 12.46 -27.57 -9.71
CA VAL A 48 11.80 -26.59 -10.58
C VAL A 48 12.69 -25.33 -10.62
N PRO A 49 13.54 -25.15 -11.66
CA PRO A 49 14.32 -23.93 -11.79
C PRO A 49 13.39 -22.75 -12.12
N TYR A 50 13.65 -21.63 -11.47
CA TYR A 50 13.05 -20.33 -11.76
C TYR A 50 13.95 -19.23 -11.16
N SER A 51 13.78 -18.00 -11.62
CA SER A 51 14.35 -16.80 -11.02
C SER A 51 13.25 -15.96 -10.38
N ALA A 52 13.57 -15.34 -9.24
CA ALA A 52 12.71 -14.42 -8.53
C ALA A 52 13.50 -13.17 -8.17
N GLU A 53 12.99 -12.02 -8.60
CA GLU A 53 13.57 -10.70 -8.35
C GLU A 53 12.53 -9.84 -7.66
N VAL A 54 12.88 -9.30 -6.49
CA VAL A 54 12.04 -8.32 -5.78
C VAL A 54 12.23 -6.96 -6.43
N VAL A 55 11.13 -6.33 -6.82
CA VAL A 55 11.14 -5.07 -7.57
C VAL A 55 10.32 -4.03 -6.82
N ASP A 56 10.90 -2.85 -6.59
CA ASP A 56 10.13 -1.74 -6.07
C ASP A 56 9.02 -1.35 -7.06
N THR A 57 7.81 -1.08 -6.57
CA THR A 57 6.63 -0.89 -7.44
C THR A 57 6.75 0.33 -8.36
N TRP A 58 7.47 1.36 -7.93
CA TRP A 58 7.79 2.54 -8.76
C TRP A 58 8.81 2.26 -9.88
N GLN A 59 9.47 1.10 -9.86
CA GLN A 59 10.39 0.63 -10.91
C GLN A 59 9.74 -0.37 -11.88
N LEU A 60 8.45 -0.69 -11.70
CA LEU A 60 7.75 -1.56 -12.63
C LEU A 60 7.74 -0.95 -14.03
N PRO A 61 8.05 -1.72 -15.08
CA PRO A 61 8.15 -1.19 -16.44
C PRO A 61 6.79 -0.81 -17.04
N ALA A 62 5.69 -1.34 -16.49
CA ALA A 62 4.33 -1.12 -16.93
C ALA A 62 3.34 -1.44 -15.79
N GLY A 63 2.07 -1.14 -16.01
CA GLY A 63 1.01 -1.42 -15.03
C GLY A 63 0.92 -0.40 -13.89
N ILE A 64 1.63 0.72 -14.00
CA ILE A 64 1.67 1.77 -12.98
C ILE A 64 1.24 3.13 -13.55
N GLU A 65 0.65 3.94 -12.69
CA GLU A 65 0.45 5.38 -12.91
C GLU A 65 0.87 6.16 -11.68
N THR A 66 1.21 7.43 -11.87
CA THR A 66 1.57 8.35 -10.80
C THR A 66 0.44 9.34 -10.62
N THR A 67 -0.15 9.36 -9.43
CA THR A 67 -1.20 10.34 -9.08
C THR A 67 -0.63 11.74 -8.91
N ASP A 68 -1.51 12.75 -8.86
CA ASP A 68 -1.13 14.14 -8.55
C ASP A 68 -0.39 14.30 -7.20
N LYS A 69 -0.57 13.34 -6.29
CA LYS A 69 0.10 13.28 -4.99
C LYS A 69 1.46 12.55 -5.03
N GLN A 70 1.99 12.27 -6.23
CA GLN A 70 3.23 11.51 -6.45
C GLN A 70 3.20 10.08 -5.90
N LEU A 71 2.00 9.49 -5.76
CA LEU A 71 1.84 8.09 -5.36
C LEU A 71 1.81 7.21 -6.61
N THR A 72 2.63 6.16 -6.63
CA THR A 72 2.57 5.08 -7.64
C THR A 72 1.42 4.13 -7.30
N ILE A 73 0.46 4.00 -8.21
CA ILE A 73 -0.72 3.13 -8.06
C ILE A 73 -0.88 2.20 -9.27
N PRO A 74 -1.57 1.06 -9.14
CA PRO A 74 -1.85 0.18 -10.27
C PRO A 74 -2.85 0.80 -11.23
N VAL A 75 -2.57 0.72 -12.53
CA VAL A 75 -3.52 1.16 -13.58
C VAL A 75 -4.72 0.23 -13.69
N GLY A 76 -5.81 0.75 -14.27
CA GLY A 76 -6.99 -0.05 -14.60
C GLY A 76 -8.01 -0.19 -13.46
N PHE A 77 -7.80 0.52 -12.35
CA PHE A 77 -8.73 0.60 -11.24
C PHE A 77 -9.19 2.05 -11.02
N PRO A 78 -10.37 2.28 -10.41
CA PRO A 78 -10.77 3.63 -10.03
C PRO A 78 -9.74 4.26 -9.08
N ALA A 79 -9.51 5.57 -9.26
CA ALA A 79 -8.60 6.32 -8.42
C ALA A 79 -8.94 6.16 -6.93
N ASP A 80 -7.90 6.10 -6.10
CA ASP A 80 -7.98 6.01 -4.63
C ASP A 80 -8.64 4.73 -4.07
N GLN A 81 -8.96 3.72 -4.88
CA GLN A 81 -9.55 2.46 -4.39
C GLN A 81 -8.54 1.34 -4.16
N ILE A 82 -7.54 1.23 -5.03
CA ILE A 82 -6.55 0.15 -4.99
C ILE A 82 -5.14 0.73 -4.96
N GLN A 83 -4.29 0.10 -4.15
CA GLN A 83 -2.87 0.42 -4.05
C GLN A 83 -2.03 -0.86 -4.04
N PHE A 84 -0.72 -0.70 -4.27
CA PHE A 84 0.22 -1.79 -4.07
C PHE A 84 0.42 -2.08 -2.57
N GLY A 85 0.40 -3.36 -2.20
CA GLY A 85 0.81 -3.86 -0.89
C GLY A 85 2.27 -4.29 -0.95
N GLY A 86 3.17 -3.41 -0.50
CA GLY A 86 4.61 -3.69 -0.49
C GLY A 86 5.25 -3.66 -1.89
N LYS A 87 6.27 -4.50 -2.09
CA LYS A 87 7.02 -4.62 -3.34
C LYS A 87 6.40 -5.64 -4.29
N ALA A 88 6.78 -5.58 -5.56
CA ALA A 88 6.42 -6.57 -6.57
C ALA A 88 7.44 -7.72 -6.62
N LEU A 89 7.04 -8.84 -7.21
CA LEU A 89 7.90 -9.98 -7.49
C LEU A 89 7.91 -10.26 -8.99
N LYS A 90 9.09 -10.23 -9.60
CA LYS A 90 9.29 -10.64 -10.99
C LYS A 90 9.74 -12.10 -11.01
N VAL A 91 8.94 -12.94 -11.64
CA VAL A 91 9.24 -14.36 -11.86
C VAL A 91 9.77 -14.52 -13.28
N GLY A 92 10.95 -15.13 -13.40
CA GLY A 92 11.60 -15.44 -14.67
C GLY A 92 12.03 -16.91 -14.72
N ASP A 93 12.45 -17.35 -15.91
CA ASP A 93 13.02 -18.67 -16.16
C ASP A 93 12.19 -19.88 -15.68
N LEU A 94 10.91 -19.67 -15.35
CA LEU A 94 9.99 -20.73 -14.99
C LEU A 94 9.64 -21.51 -16.26
N ALA A 95 10.00 -22.79 -16.27
CA ALA A 95 9.70 -23.68 -17.38
C ALA A 95 8.18 -23.88 -17.55
N GLU A 96 7.75 -24.03 -18.80
CA GLU A 96 6.34 -24.26 -19.13
C GLU A 96 5.76 -25.48 -18.39
N GLY A 97 4.54 -25.35 -17.89
CA GLY A 97 3.84 -26.40 -17.15
C GLY A 97 4.36 -26.61 -15.71
N LYS A 98 5.34 -25.82 -15.25
CA LYS A 98 5.75 -25.79 -13.85
C LYS A 98 4.93 -24.77 -13.06
N ILE A 99 4.76 -25.03 -11.77
CA ILE A 99 3.99 -24.21 -10.85
C ILE A 99 4.87 -23.93 -9.64
N ILE A 100 4.87 -22.66 -9.21
CA ILE A 100 5.49 -22.21 -7.97
C ILE A 100 4.43 -21.51 -7.11
N THR A 101 4.69 -21.40 -5.81
CA THR A 101 3.87 -20.58 -4.90
C THR A 101 4.61 -19.28 -4.64
N ILE A 102 3.95 -18.16 -4.89
CA ILE A 102 4.45 -16.83 -4.51
C ILE A 102 3.64 -16.31 -3.35
N CYS A 103 4.30 -15.68 -2.38
CA CYS A 103 3.68 -15.13 -1.18
C CYS A 103 4.12 -13.69 -0.96
N PHE A 104 3.14 -12.84 -0.65
CA PHE A 104 3.34 -11.44 -0.28
C PHE A 104 2.97 -11.27 1.18
N ASP A 105 3.80 -10.55 1.93
CA ASP A 105 3.42 -10.11 3.26
C ASP A 105 2.19 -9.21 3.20
N PHE A 106 1.26 -9.38 4.14
CA PHE A 106 0.00 -8.66 4.19
C PHE A 106 -0.37 -8.26 5.63
N PRO A 107 0.45 -7.42 6.29
CA PRO A 107 0.31 -7.11 7.71
C PRO A 107 -0.94 -6.28 8.01
N VAL A 108 -1.53 -5.64 7.01
CA VAL A 108 -2.73 -4.80 7.15
C VAL A 108 -4.06 -5.56 6.98
N TYR A 109 -4.06 -6.85 6.63
CA TYR A 109 -5.27 -7.62 6.34
C TYR A 109 -6.33 -7.57 7.46
N ARG A 110 -5.88 -7.52 8.73
CA ARG A 110 -6.77 -7.50 9.90
C ARG A 110 -7.32 -6.11 10.26
N TYR A 111 -7.04 -5.09 9.45
CA TYR A 111 -7.40 -3.68 9.69
C TYR A 111 -8.31 -3.13 8.59
N ASP A 112 -9.35 -3.88 8.23
CA ASP A 112 -10.32 -3.51 7.17
C ASP A 112 -9.68 -3.30 5.79
N TRP A 113 -8.56 -3.99 5.54
CA TRP A 113 -7.97 -4.13 4.21
C TRP A 113 -8.25 -5.52 3.65
N SER A 114 -8.49 -5.56 2.35
CA SER A 114 -8.57 -6.79 1.58
C SER A 114 -7.57 -6.71 0.44
N GLY A 115 -7.17 -7.86 -0.08
CA GLY A 115 -6.17 -7.89 -1.13
C GLY A 115 -6.12 -9.22 -1.84
N SER A 116 -5.49 -9.21 -3.00
CA SER A 116 -5.21 -10.43 -3.76
C SER A 116 -3.92 -10.25 -4.54
N VAL A 117 -3.29 -11.36 -4.90
CA VAL A 117 -2.16 -11.36 -5.81
C VAL A 117 -2.69 -11.14 -7.23
N TYR A 118 -2.02 -10.28 -8.00
CA TYR A 118 -2.30 -10.00 -9.39
C TYR A 118 -1.04 -10.22 -10.23
N MET A 119 -1.24 -10.58 -11.50
CA MET A 119 -0.20 -10.67 -12.51
C MET A 119 -0.42 -9.59 -13.57
N TRP A 120 0.62 -8.85 -13.95
CA TRP A 120 0.55 -7.97 -15.11
C TRP A 120 0.65 -8.81 -16.39
N ASN A 121 -0.40 -8.79 -17.23
CA ASN A 121 -0.42 -9.56 -18.49
C ASN A 121 0.09 -8.77 -19.72
N GLY A 122 0.55 -7.53 -19.53
CA GLY A 122 0.92 -6.61 -20.61
C GLY A 122 -0.11 -5.52 -20.89
N SER A 123 -1.37 -5.71 -20.45
CA SER A 123 -2.47 -4.76 -20.65
C SER A 123 -3.21 -4.43 -19.36
N GLU A 124 -3.38 -5.41 -18.46
CA GLU A 124 -4.13 -5.25 -17.21
C GLU A 124 -3.53 -6.12 -16.09
N TRP A 125 -3.90 -5.78 -14.86
CA TRP A 125 -3.64 -6.60 -13.70
C TRP A 125 -4.69 -7.71 -13.61
N VAL A 126 -4.27 -8.95 -13.84
CA VAL A 126 -5.14 -10.13 -13.79
C VAL A 126 -5.07 -10.77 -12.41
N LYS A 127 -6.21 -10.85 -11.74
CA LYS A 127 -6.34 -11.43 -10.40
C LYS A 127 -5.95 -12.91 -10.40
N GLN A 128 -5.07 -13.30 -9.50
CA GLN A 128 -4.70 -14.70 -9.26
C GLN A 128 -5.56 -15.30 -8.14
N ILE A 129 -5.76 -16.62 -8.19
CA ILE A 129 -6.39 -17.34 -7.08
C ILE A 129 -5.48 -17.21 -5.86
N THR A 130 -5.94 -16.43 -4.88
CA THR A 130 -5.15 -16.05 -3.71
C THR A 130 -5.70 -16.73 -2.47
N THR A 131 -4.81 -17.32 -1.70
CA THR A 131 -5.09 -17.83 -0.35
C THR A 131 -4.45 -16.90 0.66
N ILE A 132 -5.22 -16.48 1.66
CA ILE A 132 -4.70 -15.70 2.79
C ILE A 132 -4.39 -16.67 3.93
N THR A 133 -3.14 -16.67 4.40
CA THR A 133 -2.70 -17.46 5.54
C THR A 133 -2.27 -16.53 6.66
N SER A 134 -2.68 -16.84 7.90
CA SER A 134 -2.19 -16.14 9.09
C SER A 134 -1.56 -17.14 10.05
N THR A 135 -0.29 -16.95 10.36
CA THR A 135 0.48 -17.79 11.31
C THR A 135 1.24 -16.88 12.27
N ASP A 136 1.08 -17.09 13.57
CA ASP A 136 1.85 -16.41 14.63
C ASP A 136 1.96 -14.88 14.49
N GLY A 137 0.88 -14.23 14.05
CA GLY A 137 0.83 -12.77 13.86
C GLY A 137 1.35 -12.26 12.52
N SER A 138 1.92 -13.13 11.69
CA SER A 138 2.22 -12.82 10.28
C SER A 138 1.04 -13.22 9.40
N THR A 139 0.70 -12.39 8.42
CA THR A 139 -0.35 -12.70 7.44
C THR A 139 0.22 -12.57 6.05
N GLN A 140 0.04 -13.58 5.20
CA GLN A 140 0.52 -13.59 3.83
C GLN A 140 -0.62 -13.82 2.85
N ALA A 141 -0.50 -13.22 1.67
CA ALA A 141 -1.32 -13.49 0.51
C ALA A 141 -0.51 -14.32 -0.49
N CYS A 142 -0.89 -15.59 -0.66
CA CYS A 142 -0.15 -16.54 -1.50
C CYS A 142 -0.96 -16.96 -2.72
N ALA A 143 -0.30 -17.15 -3.86
CA ALA A 143 -0.89 -17.65 -5.09
C ALA A 143 0.00 -18.72 -5.74
N LYS A 144 -0.63 -19.74 -6.33
CA LYS A 144 0.06 -20.69 -7.21
C LYS A 144 0.08 -20.12 -8.63
N VAL A 145 1.27 -19.99 -9.20
CA VAL A 145 1.49 -19.36 -10.51
C VAL A 145 2.32 -20.24 -11.43
N SER A 146 2.07 -20.14 -12.73
CA SER A 146 2.70 -20.97 -13.75
C SER A 146 3.30 -20.17 -14.91
N ALA A 147 3.38 -18.85 -14.78
CA ALA A 147 3.82 -17.96 -15.84
C ALA A 147 4.97 -17.05 -15.36
N ASN A 148 5.87 -16.73 -16.29
CA ASN A 148 6.85 -15.67 -16.09
C ASN A 148 6.15 -14.31 -16.18
N GLY A 149 6.56 -13.35 -15.35
CA GLY A 149 5.98 -12.01 -15.35
C GLY A 149 6.11 -11.29 -14.02
N TYR A 150 5.44 -10.15 -13.93
CA TYR A 150 5.39 -9.32 -12.74
C TYR A 150 4.13 -9.63 -11.94
N TYR A 151 4.32 -9.89 -10.65
CA TYR A 151 3.27 -10.14 -9.69
C TYR A 151 3.30 -9.10 -8.59
N ALA A 152 2.13 -8.70 -8.12
CA ALA A 152 2.00 -7.75 -7.02
C ALA A 152 0.80 -8.11 -6.16
N LEU A 153 0.89 -7.82 -4.87
CA LEU A 153 -0.28 -7.78 -3.99
C LEU A 153 -0.97 -6.43 -4.21
N LEU A 154 -2.21 -6.46 -4.67
CA LEU A 154 -3.05 -5.26 -4.75
C LEU A 154 -4.04 -5.29 -3.59
N ILE A 155 -4.11 -4.17 -2.87
CA ILE A 155 -4.91 -4.04 -1.66
C ILE A 155 -5.89 -2.88 -1.78
N GLN A 156 -7.06 -3.06 -1.16
CA GLN A 156 -8.10 -2.06 -1.07
C GLN A 156 -8.62 -1.99 0.36
N PHE A 157 -8.90 -0.77 0.82
CA PHE A 157 -9.62 -0.56 2.06
C PHE A 157 -11.10 -0.83 1.80
N TRP A 158 -11.70 -1.79 2.50
CA TRP A 158 -13.12 -2.09 2.33
C TRP A 158 -13.99 -1.36 3.35
N GLY A 159 -13.43 -0.95 4.49
CA GLY A 159 -14.06 -0.09 5.48
C GLY A 159 -15.38 -0.62 6.08
N THR A 160 -15.86 0.02 7.14
CA THR A 160 -17.27 -0.08 7.50
C THR A 160 -18.08 0.63 6.41
N PRO A 161 -19.16 0.04 5.86
CA PRO A 161 -19.90 0.63 4.74
C PRO A 161 -20.33 2.06 5.08
N GLU A 162 -20.09 3.01 4.16
CA GLU A 162 -20.66 4.35 4.29
C GLU A 162 -22.16 4.21 4.56
N PRO A 163 -22.69 4.80 5.64
CA PRO A 163 -24.13 4.88 5.82
C PRO A 163 -24.71 5.56 4.60
N VAL A 164 -25.59 4.86 3.87
CA VAL A 164 -26.35 5.45 2.77
C VAL A 164 -26.96 6.74 3.30
N ALA A 165 -26.59 7.88 2.70
CA ALA A 165 -27.17 9.16 3.04
C ALA A 165 -28.69 9.04 2.89
N THR A 166 -29.39 8.87 4.00
CA THR A 166 -30.85 8.89 4.00
C THR A 166 -31.22 10.34 3.75
N LEU A 167 -31.77 10.60 2.57
CA LEU A 167 -32.38 11.89 2.28
C LEU A 167 -33.42 12.16 3.39
N PRO A 168 -33.47 13.38 3.95
CA PRO A 168 -34.45 13.69 4.97
C PRO A 168 -35.86 13.47 4.41
N PRO A 169 -36.80 12.94 5.21
CA PRO A 169 -38.16 12.71 4.76
C PRO A 169 -38.81 14.03 4.32
N VAL A 170 -39.48 13.96 3.17
CA VAL A 170 -40.26 15.05 2.54
C VAL A 170 -41.48 15.40 3.39
#